data_AF-A0AAD3MRD3-F1
#
_entry.id   AF-A0AAD3MRD3-F1
#
_cell.length_a   1.000
_cell.length_b   1.000
_cell.length_c   1.000
_cell.angle_alpha   90.00
_cell.angle_beta   90.00
_cell.angle_gamma   90.00
#
_symmetry.space_group_name_H-M   'P 1'
#
loop_
_entity.id
_entity.type
_entity.pdbx_description
1 polymer ?
#
loop_
_entity_poly.entity_id
_entity_poly.type
_entity_poly.pdbx_seq_one_letter_code
_entity_poly.pdbx_strand_id
1 'polypeptide(L)'
;MTKSYEFNWQKHLPEFMQEGASFDRFDEDPYIFEPNCQMRVDEYGFFITWKSEGKEGQVLECSLINSIRVGAVPKDPKILSSFEAIGKTEADLEGCIICICSGTDLVNLNFMFMVAENPDTARKWIEGLRSVIHNFKANNVCPMTCLKK
;
A
#
# COMPACT_ATOMS: atom_id res chain seq x y z
N MET A 1 -36.47 -25.39 7.29
CA MET A 1 -35.01 -25.50 7.39
C MET A 1 -34.41 -24.12 7.17
N THR A 2 -33.83 -23.52 8.22
CA THR A 2 -33.11 -22.25 8.11
C THR A 2 -31.79 -22.52 7.42
N LYS A 3 -31.50 -21.86 6.29
CA LYS A 3 -30.17 -21.96 5.65
C LYS A 3 -29.12 -21.58 6.69
N SER A 4 -28.09 -22.40 6.86
CA SER A 4 -26.91 -22.05 7.63
C SER A 4 -26.30 -20.78 7.03
N TYR A 5 -26.10 -19.76 7.86
CA TYR A 5 -25.41 -18.55 7.44
C TYR A 5 -23.92 -18.84 7.30
N GLU A 6 -23.39 -18.75 6.09
CA GLU A 6 -21.96 -18.80 5.84
C GLU A 6 -21.36 -17.40 6.00
N PHE A 7 -20.51 -17.23 7.02
CA PHE A 7 -19.82 -15.98 7.26
C PHE A 7 -18.76 -15.74 6.17
N ASN A 8 -19.13 -14.96 5.15
CA ASN A 8 -18.18 -14.53 4.13
C ASN A 8 -17.44 -13.27 4.58
N TRP A 9 -16.21 -13.47 5.06
CA TRP A 9 -15.27 -12.42 5.45
C TRP A 9 -14.41 -11.93 4.29
N GLN A 10 -14.33 -12.67 3.18
CA GLN A 10 -13.48 -12.33 2.06
C GLN A 10 -14.09 -11.14 1.30
N LYS A 11 -13.26 -10.14 1.04
CA LYS A 11 -13.58 -9.12 0.04
C LYS A 11 -12.92 -9.54 -1.26
N HIS A 12 -13.58 -9.26 -2.37
CA HIS A 12 -12.96 -9.44 -3.68
C HIS A 12 -11.72 -8.54 -3.76
N LEU A 13 -10.56 -9.16 -3.95
CA LEU A 13 -9.30 -8.47 -4.19
C LEU A 13 -9.09 -8.36 -5.71
N PRO A 14 -8.94 -7.15 -6.27
CA PRO A 14 -8.67 -6.99 -7.69
C PRO A 14 -7.38 -7.70 -8.12
N GLU A 15 -7.43 -8.44 -9.24
CA GLU A 15 -6.31 -9.29 -9.71
C GLU A 15 -5.00 -8.51 -9.90
N PHE A 16 -5.08 -7.27 -10.40
CA PHE A 16 -3.89 -6.43 -10.61
C PHE A 16 -3.09 -6.15 -9.32
N MET A 17 -3.72 -6.23 -8.14
CA MET A 17 -3.04 -6.05 -6.87
C MET A 17 -2.22 -7.28 -6.48
N GLN A 18 -2.63 -8.46 -6.92
CA GLN A 18 -1.90 -9.72 -6.71
C GLN A 18 -0.76 -9.87 -7.72
N GLU A 19 -1.00 -9.50 -8.99
CA GLU A 19 0.05 -9.38 -10.01
C GLU A 19 1.15 -8.41 -9.57
N GLY A 20 0.73 -7.31 -8.96
CA GLY A 20 1.58 -6.25 -8.44
C GLY A 20 2.04 -5.27 -9.51
N ALA A 21 2.67 -4.19 -9.05
CA ALA A 21 3.27 -3.19 -9.91
C ALA A 21 4.56 -2.64 -9.29
N SER A 22 5.37 -1.99 -10.12
CA SER A 22 6.60 -1.30 -9.68
C SER A 22 6.24 0.09 -9.15
N PHE A 23 6.85 0.46 -8.03
CA PHE A 23 6.72 1.77 -7.41
C PHE A 23 8.07 2.25 -6.92
N ASP A 24 8.30 3.57 -6.90
CA ASP A 24 9.39 4.12 -6.10
C ASP A 24 8.86 4.43 -4.70
N ARG A 25 9.56 3.96 -3.68
CA ARG A 25 9.18 4.20 -2.28
C ARG A 25 10.06 5.27 -1.68
N PHE A 26 9.48 6.15 -0.88
CA PHE A 26 10.24 7.06 -0.05
C PHE A 26 9.61 7.28 1.32
N ASP A 27 10.45 7.58 2.30
CA ASP A 27 10.06 8.09 3.62
C ASP A 27 10.78 9.42 3.88
N GLU A 28 10.09 10.35 4.53
CA GLU A 28 10.67 11.65 4.92
C GLU A 28 11.48 11.55 6.21
N ASP A 29 11.14 10.62 7.12
CA ASP A 29 11.81 10.41 8.40
C ASP A 29 11.78 8.92 8.84
N PRO A 30 12.91 8.19 8.85
CA PRO A 30 14.22 8.61 8.34
C PRO A 30 14.21 8.73 6.81
N TYR A 31 15.02 9.63 6.26
CA TYR A 31 15.15 9.80 4.81
C TYR A 31 15.53 8.46 4.14
N ILE A 32 14.58 7.90 3.39
CA ILE A 32 14.75 6.64 2.65
C ILE A 32 14.23 6.86 1.25
N PHE A 33 14.98 6.37 0.26
CA PHE A 33 14.54 6.28 -1.13
C PHE A 33 14.86 4.89 -1.66
N GLU A 34 13.87 4.24 -2.25
CA GLU A 34 13.95 2.89 -2.78
C GLU A 34 13.29 2.85 -4.16
N PRO A 35 14.08 2.89 -5.24
CA PRO A 35 13.53 2.83 -6.58
C PRO A 35 13.07 1.42 -6.94
N ASN A 36 12.11 1.32 -7.86
CA ASN A 36 11.65 0.06 -8.47
C ASN A 36 11.27 -1.04 -7.46
N CYS A 37 10.55 -0.69 -6.40
CA CYS A 37 9.95 -1.62 -5.46
C CYS A 37 8.77 -2.35 -6.10
N GLN A 38 8.84 -3.68 -6.16
CA GLN A 38 7.69 -4.48 -6.60
C GLN A 38 6.69 -4.59 -5.45
N MET A 39 5.55 -3.92 -5.54
CA MET A 39 4.48 -3.96 -4.54
C MET A 39 3.35 -4.93 -4.95
N ARG A 40 2.87 -5.73 -4.00
CA ARG A 40 1.79 -6.73 -4.17
C ARG A 40 0.90 -6.81 -2.93
N VAL A 41 -0.32 -7.28 -3.12
CA VAL A 41 -1.25 -7.65 -2.04
C VAL A 41 -1.45 -9.17 -2.08
N ASP A 42 -1.44 -9.83 -0.92
CA ASP A 42 -1.69 -11.28 -0.85
C ASP A 42 -3.12 -11.64 -1.26
N GLU A 43 -3.37 -12.90 -1.61
CA GLU A 43 -4.65 -13.42 -2.10
C GLU A 43 -5.86 -13.04 -1.22
N TYR A 44 -5.66 -12.86 0.09
CA TYR A 44 -6.72 -12.57 1.05
C TYR A 44 -6.81 -11.10 1.47
N GLY A 45 -5.92 -10.23 0.98
CA GLY A 45 -5.90 -8.81 1.31
C GLY A 45 -5.52 -8.51 2.76
N PHE A 46 -4.71 -9.36 3.38
CA PHE A 46 -4.19 -9.19 4.73
C PHE A 46 -2.92 -8.34 4.77
N PHE A 47 -2.10 -8.40 3.73
CA PHE A 47 -0.75 -7.87 3.70
C PHE A 47 -0.47 -7.16 2.38
N ILE A 48 0.04 -5.94 2.47
CA ILE A 48 0.77 -5.29 1.38
C ILE A 48 2.22 -5.68 1.54
N THR A 49 2.83 -6.22 0.50
CA THR A 49 4.25 -6.59 0.47
C THR A 49 4.98 -5.78 -0.57
N TRP A 50 6.23 -5.41 -0.30
CA TRP A 50 7.09 -4.80 -1.29
C TRP A 50 8.52 -5.26 -1.12
N LYS A 51 9.27 -5.25 -2.23
CA LYS A 51 10.69 -5.60 -2.24
C LYS A 51 11.42 -4.77 -3.28
N SER A 52 12.52 -4.14 -2.86
CA SER A 52 13.50 -3.52 -3.76
C SER A 52 14.62 -4.50 -4.09
N GLU A 53 15.32 -4.26 -5.18
CA GLU A 53 16.50 -5.06 -5.54
C GLU A 53 17.58 -4.96 -4.45
N GLY A 54 18.17 -6.10 -4.07
CA GLY A 54 19.21 -6.17 -3.03
C GLY A 54 18.74 -5.98 -1.59
N LYS A 55 17.44 -5.76 -1.35
CA LYS A 55 16.85 -5.60 -0.01
C LYS A 55 15.96 -6.78 0.38
N GLU A 56 15.73 -6.92 1.68
CA GLU A 56 14.76 -7.87 2.21
C GLU A 56 13.34 -7.41 1.88
N GLY A 57 12.42 -8.38 1.74
CA GLY A 57 11.02 -8.09 1.53
C GLY A 57 10.41 -7.50 2.80
N GLN A 58 9.61 -6.45 2.64
CA GLN A 58 8.90 -5.80 3.72
C GLN A 58 7.39 -6.03 3.58
N VAL A 59 6.68 -5.91 4.69
CA VAL A 59 5.24 -6.16 4.77
C VAL A 59 4.54 -5.13 5.66
N LEU A 60 3.31 -4.77 5.28
CA LEU A 60 2.39 -3.97 6.06
C LEU A 60 1.06 -4.71 6.19
N GLU A 61 0.62 -4.92 7.43
CA GLU A 61 -0.70 -5.51 7.68
C GLU A 61 -1.81 -4.51 7.35
N CYS A 62 -2.74 -4.90 6.48
CA CYS A 62 -3.83 -4.06 6.03
C CYS A 62 -4.78 -3.63 7.16
N SER A 63 -4.83 -4.39 8.26
CA SER A 63 -5.63 -4.07 9.45
C SER A 63 -5.11 -2.83 10.19
N LEU A 64 -3.83 -2.49 10.02
CA LEU A 64 -3.18 -1.32 10.61
C LEU A 64 -3.32 -0.06 9.73
N ILE A 65 -3.89 -0.19 8.53
CA ILE A 65 -4.06 0.93 7.61
C ILE A 65 -5.30 1.72 8.00
N ASN A 66 -5.08 2.99 8.37
CA ASN A 66 -6.13 3.91 8.78
C ASN A 66 -6.71 4.67 7.58
N SER A 67 -5.88 5.01 6.59
CA SER A 67 -6.36 5.69 5.38
C SER A 67 -5.38 5.57 4.21
N ILE A 68 -5.93 5.59 3.00
CA ILE A 68 -5.16 5.68 1.75
C ILE A 68 -5.51 7.00 1.06
N ARG A 69 -4.49 7.80 0.74
CA ARG A 69 -4.62 9.17 0.21
C ARG A 69 -3.82 9.33 -1.07
N VAL A 70 -4.21 10.33 -1.86
CA VAL A 70 -3.33 10.88 -2.90
C VAL A 70 -2.27 11.69 -2.15
N GLY A 71 -0.99 11.35 -2.37
CA GLY A 71 0.13 12.07 -1.80
C GLY A 71 0.42 13.37 -2.54
N ALA A 72 1.01 14.33 -1.84
CA ALA A 72 1.54 15.54 -2.45
C ALA A 72 2.97 15.31 -2.93
N VAL A 73 3.39 16.08 -3.94
CA VAL A 73 4.79 16.10 -4.39
C VAL A 73 5.68 16.51 -3.19
N PRO A 74 6.74 15.73 -2.88
CA PRO A 74 7.63 16.02 -1.77
C PRO A 74 8.34 17.36 -2.01
N LYS A 75 8.53 18.14 -0.94
CA LYS A 75 9.24 19.43 -1.00
C LYS A 75 10.67 19.34 -0.51
N ASP A 76 11.05 18.21 0.09
CA ASP A 76 12.40 18.02 0.59
C ASP A 76 13.38 17.91 -0.59
N PRO A 77 14.40 18.79 -0.68
CA PRO A 77 15.34 18.79 -1.80
C PRO A 77 16.10 17.48 -1.97
N LYS A 78 16.34 16.72 -0.88
CA LYS A 78 17.02 15.43 -0.96
C LYS A 78 16.13 14.40 -1.65
N ILE A 79 14.82 14.42 -1.40
CA ILE A 79 13.89 13.47 -2.03
C ILE A 79 13.80 13.78 -3.52
N LEU A 80 13.62 15.06 -3.85
CA LEU A 80 13.61 15.53 -5.23
C LEU A 80 14.89 15.17 -5.97
N SER A 81 16.05 15.38 -5.37
CA SER A 81 17.35 15.00 -5.97
C SER A 81 17.45 13.50 -6.26
N SER A 82 16.85 12.64 -5.43
CA SER A 82 16.82 11.19 -5.66
C SER A 82 15.92 10.80 -6.84
N PHE A 83 14.79 11.49 -7.01
CA PHE A 83 13.94 11.33 -8.20
C PHE A 83 14.62 11.84 -9.48
N GLU A 84 15.29 12.99 -9.41
CA GLU A 84 16.06 13.53 -10.54
C GLU A 84 17.20 12.58 -10.95
N ALA A 85 17.86 11.93 -10.00
CA ALA A 85 18.93 10.96 -10.27
C ALA A 85 18.44 9.73 -11.05
N ILE A 86 17.15 9.40 -10.97
CA ILE A 86 16.51 8.35 -11.78
C ILE A 86 15.75 8.92 -12.99
N GLY A 87 15.90 10.21 -13.28
CA GLY A 87 15.36 10.87 -14.46
C GLY A 87 13.90 11.33 -14.35
N LYS A 88 13.35 11.44 -13.13
CA LYS A 88 11.99 11.95 -12.89
C LYS A 88 12.02 13.39 -12.42
N THR A 89 11.16 14.22 -12.98
CA THR A 89 10.98 15.62 -12.58
C THR A 89 9.80 15.76 -11.60
N GLU A 90 9.69 16.91 -10.93
CA GLU A 90 8.54 17.21 -10.07
C GLU A 90 7.18 17.07 -10.79
N ALA A 91 7.12 17.44 -12.07
CA ALA A 91 5.90 17.33 -12.87
C ALA A 91 5.49 15.87 -13.11
N ASP A 92 6.45 14.95 -13.20
CA ASP A 92 6.18 13.51 -13.38
C ASP A 92 5.63 12.86 -12.09
N LEU A 93 5.83 13.50 -10.94
CA LEU A 93 5.34 13.01 -9.65
C LEU A 93 3.88 13.42 -9.40
N GLU A 94 3.36 14.40 -10.14
CA GLU A 94 2.04 14.97 -9.88
C GLU A 94 0.93 13.94 -10.12
N GLY A 95 0.16 13.66 -9.06
CA GLY A 95 -0.91 12.65 -9.08
C GLY A 95 -0.44 11.19 -9.08
N CYS A 96 0.87 10.94 -9.06
CA CYS A 96 1.46 9.59 -9.06
C CYS A 96 1.69 9.03 -7.64
N ILE A 97 1.62 9.87 -6.62
CA ILE A 97 2.00 9.51 -5.25
C ILE A 97 0.79 8.95 -4.49
N ILE A 98 0.98 7.78 -3.89
CA ILE A 98 0.06 7.14 -2.97
C ILE A 98 0.62 7.29 -1.56
N CYS A 99 -0.17 7.85 -0.66
CA CYS A 99 0.18 7.97 0.76
C CYS A 99 -0.64 6.94 1.57
N ILE A 100 0.07 5.99 2.18
CA ILE A 100 -0.49 4.95 3.03
C ILE A 100 -0.27 5.38 4.49
N CYS A 101 -1.35 5.70 5.20
CA CYS A 101 -1.30 6.06 6.61
C CYS A 101 -1.65 4.83 7.44
N SER A 102 -0.72 4.38 8.28
CA SER A 102 -0.88 3.20 9.14
C SER A 102 -0.53 3.51 10.59
N GLY A 103 -1.05 2.74 11.52
CA GLY A 103 -0.74 2.91 12.95
C GLY A 103 -1.59 1.99 13.81
N THR A 104 -1.08 1.65 14.99
CA THR A 104 -1.84 0.89 16.01
C THR A 104 -2.92 1.73 16.69
N ASP A 105 -2.81 3.06 16.57
CA ASP A 105 -3.77 4.02 17.08
C ASP A 105 -3.85 5.24 16.13
N LEU A 106 -4.72 6.20 16.46
CA LEU A 106 -4.98 7.38 15.62
C LEU A 106 -4.04 8.56 15.90
N VAL A 107 -3.07 8.39 16.81
CA VAL A 107 -2.10 9.42 17.23
C VAL A 107 -0.73 9.11 16.64
N ASN A 108 -0.25 7.89 16.80
CA ASN A 108 1.04 7.39 16.34
C ASN A 108 0.91 6.85 14.92
N LEU A 109 0.84 7.76 13.95
CA LEU A 109 0.73 7.41 12.53
C LEU A 109 2.10 7.31 11.87
N ASN A 110 2.27 6.27 11.05
CA ASN A 110 3.34 6.11 10.09
C ASN A 110 2.81 6.41 8.67
N PHE A 111 3.57 7.18 7.91
CA PHE A 111 3.26 7.54 6.53
C PHE A 111 4.28 6.88 5.60
N MET A 112 3.78 6.05 4.70
CA MET A 112 4.57 5.46 3.62
C MET A 112 4.11 6.04 2.29
N PHE A 113 5.08 6.45 1.45
CA PHE A 113 4.80 7.00 0.14
C PHE A 113 5.28 6.05 -0.95
N MET A 114 4.37 5.73 -1.87
CA MET A 114 4.63 4.90 -3.05
C MET A 114 4.31 5.71 -4.29
N VAL A 115 5.27 5.83 -5.21
CA VAL A 115 5.14 6.61 -6.44
C VAL A 115 4.95 5.66 -7.61
N ALA A 116 3.77 5.73 -8.23
CA ALA A 116 3.46 4.94 -9.41
C ALA A 116 4.20 5.48 -10.65
N GLU A 117 4.23 4.69 -11.71
CA GLU A 117 4.76 5.12 -13.01
C GLU A 117 3.93 6.25 -13.63
N ASN A 118 2.62 6.27 -13.39
CA ASN A 118 1.70 7.27 -13.94
C ASN A 118 0.47 7.50 -13.03
N PRO A 119 -0.26 8.62 -13.21
CA PRO A 119 -1.39 8.98 -12.35
C PRO A 119 -2.56 8.00 -12.42
N ASP A 120 -2.76 7.34 -13.55
CA ASP A 120 -3.84 6.36 -13.72
C ASP A 120 -3.57 5.10 -12.90
N THR A 121 -2.31 4.64 -12.87
CA THR A 121 -1.87 3.54 -12.00
C THR A 121 -2.03 3.92 -10.54
N ALA A 122 -1.61 5.14 -10.15
CA ALA A 122 -1.80 5.62 -8.78
C ALA A 122 -3.29 5.64 -8.38
N ARG A 123 -4.16 6.18 -9.23
CA ARG A 123 -5.62 6.20 -8.99
C ARG A 123 -6.19 4.80 -8.85
N LYS A 124 -5.87 3.90 -9.78
CA LYS A 124 -6.31 2.50 -9.78
C LYS A 124 -5.90 1.79 -8.48
N TRP A 125 -4.65 1.96 -8.04
CA TRP A 125 -4.16 1.37 -6.80
C TRP A 125 -4.80 2.01 -5.55
N ILE A 126 -5.02 3.33 -5.53
CA ILE A 126 -5.72 4.01 -4.43
C ILE A 126 -7.14 3.46 -4.28
N GLU A 127 -7.90 3.33 -5.38
CA GLU A 127 -9.25 2.79 -5.37
C GLU A 127 -9.28 1.33 -4.95
N GLY A 128 -8.35 0.51 -5.48
CA GLY A 128 -8.16 -0.88 -5.09
C GLY A 128 -7.90 -1.01 -3.59
N LEU A 129 -6.91 -0.29 -3.06
CA LEU A 129 -6.55 -0.34 -1.64
C LEU A 129 -7.72 0.13 -0.77
N ARG A 130 -8.41 1.21 -1.15
CA ARG A 130 -9.61 1.69 -0.45
C ARG A 130 -10.75 0.68 -0.39
N SER A 131 -10.88 -0.17 -1.41
CA SER A 131 -11.91 -1.22 -1.42
C SER A 131 -11.62 -2.32 -0.40
N VAL A 132 -10.33 -2.60 -0.15
CA VAL A 132 -9.84 -3.70 0.69
C VAL A 132 -9.68 -3.27 2.15
N ILE A 133 -9.10 -2.08 2.39
CA ILE A 133 -8.96 -1.52 3.74
C ILE A 133 -10.33 -1.42 4.42
N HIS A 134 -10.35 -1.53 5.74
CA HIS A 134 -11.59 -1.61 6.53
C HIS A 134 -12.46 -2.84 6.21
N ASN A 135 -11.86 -3.99 5.89
CA ASN A 135 -12.59 -5.25 5.94
C ASN A 135 -12.87 -5.67 7.40
N PHE A 136 -13.86 -5.04 8.04
CA PHE A 136 -14.22 -5.32 9.44
C PHE A 136 -14.60 -6.79 9.68
N LYS A 137 -15.05 -7.52 8.66
CA LYS A 137 -15.33 -8.95 8.77
C LYS A 137 -14.06 -9.78 8.90
N ALA A 138 -12.99 -9.41 8.18
CA ALA A 138 -11.68 -10.04 8.32
C ALA A 138 -11.11 -9.90 9.75
N ASN A 139 -11.47 -8.85 10.48
CA ASN A 139 -11.07 -8.67 11.89
C ASN A 139 -11.82 -9.60 12.86
N ASN A 140 -12.90 -10.24 12.41
CA ASN A 140 -13.77 -11.09 13.23
C ASN A 140 -13.77 -12.55 12.74
N VAL A 141 -12.71 -12.97 12.04
CA VAL A 141 -12.56 -14.36 11.60
C VAL A 141 -12.14 -15.26 12.76
N CYS A 142 -12.45 -16.55 12.66
CA CYS A 142 -12.08 -17.51 13.69
C CYS A 142 -10.56 -17.72 13.76
N PRO A 143 -10.03 -18.22 14.89
CA PRO A 143 -8.59 -18.45 15.05
C PRO A 143 -7.97 -19.31 13.94
N MET A 144 -8.70 -20.30 13.41
CA MET A 144 -8.24 -21.14 12.30
C MET A 144 -7.98 -20.34 11.02
N THR A 145 -8.74 -19.28 10.77
CA THR A 145 -8.50 -18.37 9.63
C THR A 145 -7.37 -17.40 9.94
N CYS A 146 -7.23 -16.94 11.19
CA CYS A 146 -6.07 -16.14 11.61
C CYS A 146 -4.76 -16.90 11.42
N LEU A 147 -4.74 -18.23 11.57
CA LEU A 147 -3.56 -19.06 11.32
C LEU A 147 -3.20 -19.20 9.83
N LYS A 148 -4.06 -18.73 8.91
CA LYS A 148 -3.76 -18.66 7.48
C LYS A 148 -3.15 -17.33 7.05
N LYS A 149 -3.16 -16.31 7.93
CA LYS A 149 -2.31 -15.13 7.79
C LYS A 149 -0.86 -15.54 8.03
#